data_AF-C5KGW7-F1
#
_entry.id   AF-C5KGW7-F1
#
_cell.length_a   1.000
_cell.length_b   1.000
_cell.length_c   1.000
_cell.angle_alpha   90.00
_cell.angle_beta   90.00
_cell.angle_gamma   90.00
#
_symmetry.space_group_name_H-M   'P 1'
#
loop_
_entity.id
_entity.type
_entity.pdbx_description
1 polymer ?
#
loop_
_entity_poly.entity_id
_entity_poly.type
_entity_poly.pdbx_seq_one_letter_code
_entity_poly.pdbx_strand_id
1 'polypeptide(L)'
;MNTAPNGDLIIRATQGHSFPSSVVDPMLIMTPMSAAALPLLLVHGTYFNHWNAIVTSGGLRPMGRQHIHLVDATATLTGVVSGLRKSAEIYIYIDAKKAAEDHIVFLRSANNVYLTAGKDGVLGTQYFRKVVDVKKSATVGSEQLLEFKPL
;
A
#
# COMPACT_ATOMS: atom_id res chain seq x y z
N MET A 1 -4.68 23.55 -12.94
CA MET A 1 -6.15 23.56 -12.78
C MET A 1 -6.71 22.80 -13.96
N ASN A 2 -7.60 21.83 -13.75
CA ASN A 2 -8.23 21.11 -14.85
C ASN A 2 -9.48 21.89 -15.26
N THR A 3 -9.57 22.29 -16.51
CA THR A 3 -10.73 22.96 -17.10
C THR A 3 -11.34 22.07 -18.17
N ALA A 4 -12.67 21.99 -18.20
CA ALA A 4 -13.39 21.34 -19.28
C ALA A 4 -13.30 22.17 -20.58
N PRO A 5 -13.58 21.58 -21.75
CA PRO A 5 -13.50 22.29 -23.03
C PRO A 5 -14.40 23.53 -23.15
N ASN A 6 -15.42 23.64 -22.28
CA ASN A 6 -16.33 24.78 -22.19
C ASN A 6 -15.86 25.87 -21.20
N GLY A 7 -14.68 25.72 -20.60
CA GLY A 7 -14.11 26.69 -19.65
C GLY A 7 -14.47 26.43 -18.18
N ASP A 8 -15.29 25.42 -17.89
CA ASP A 8 -15.68 25.12 -16.52
C ASP A 8 -14.54 24.50 -15.72
N LEU A 9 -14.43 24.87 -14.44
CA LEU A 9 -13.52 24.24 -13.50
C LEU A 9 -14.02 22.84 -13.15
N ILE A 10 -13.17 21.82 -13.36
CA ILE A 10 -13.49 20.45 -12.99
C ILE A 10 -12.61 19.96 -11.84
N ILE A 11 -13.25 19.28 -10.88
CA ILE A 11 -12.59 18.59 -9.77
C ILE A 11 -12.78 17.09 -9.98
N ARG A 12 -11.72 16.31 -9.79
CA ARG A 12 -11.78 14.85 -9.77
C ARG A 12 -11.09 14.29 -8.55
N ALA A 13 -11.61 13.20 -8.02
CA ALA A 13 -10.90 12.39 -7.04
C ALA A 13 -9.73 11.69 -7.72
N THR A 14 -8.52 11.88 -7.21
CA THR A 14 -7.32 11.20 -7.72
C THR A 14 -7.21 9.76 -7.23
N GLN A 15 -7.93 9.38 -6.18
CA GLN A 15 -7.94 8.05 -5.55
C GLN A 15 -9.23 7.78 -4.77
N GLY A 16 -9.44 6.53 -4.32
CA GLY A 16 -10.57 6.14 -3.45
C GLY A 16 -11.80 5.58 -4.18
N HIS A 17 -11.69 5.30 -5.48
CA HIS A 17 -12.77 4.76 -6.28
C HIS A 17 -13.09 3.31 -5.88
N SER A 18 -14.36 3.07 -5.53
CA SER A 18 -14.91 1.72 -5.33
C SER A 18 -15.65 1.21 -6.58
N PHE A 19 -15.42 1.83 -7.74
CA PHE A 19 -16.09 1.48 -8.99
C PHE A 19 -15.51 0.19 -9.61
N PRO A 20 -16.31 -0.56 -10.38
CA PRO A 20 -15.79 -1.62 -11.25
C PRO A 20 -14.76 -1.05 -12.24
N SER A 21 -13.75 -1.84 -12.61
CA SER A 21 -12.66 -1.48 -13.54
C SER A 21 -13.12 -1.09 -14.95
N SER A 22 -14.42 -1.23 -15.25
CA SER A 22 -15.06 -0.84 -16.51
C SER A 22 -15.31 0.67 -16.66
N VAL A 23 -15.05 1.49 -15.63
CA VAL A 23 -15.36 2.94 -15.65
C VAL A 23 -14.11 3.82 -15.82
N VAL A 24 -12.95 3.38 -15.33
CA VAL A 24 -11.68 4.13 -15.42
C VAL A 24 -10.53 3.13 -15.50
N ASP A 25 -9.74 3.21 -16.57
CA ASP A 25 -8.49 2.46 -16.67
C ASP A 25 -7.46 3.03 -15.68
N PRO A 26 -6.99 2.27 -14.68
CA PRO A 26 -5.94 2.70 -13.77
C PRO A 26 -4.67 3.17 -14.50
N MET A 27 -4.37 2.60 -15.68
CA MET A 27 -3.21 3.00 -16.50
C MET A 27 -3.32 4.41 -17.08
N LEU A 28 -4.51 5.02 -17.12
CA LEU A 28 -4.69 6.41 -17.55
C LEU A 28 -4.32 7.44 -16.46
N ILE A 29 -4.12 7.02 -15.22
CA ILE A 29 -3.92 7.93 -14.07
C ILE A 29 -2.74 7.51 -13.19
N MET A 30 -2.11 6.37 -13.47
CA MET A 30 -1.08 5.77 -12.65
C MET A 30 0.11 5.35 -13.48
N THR A 31 1.30 5.53 -12.93
CA THR A 31 2.56 5.21 -13.62
C THR A 31 3.00 3.80 -13.23
N PRO A 32 3.18 2.87 -14.18
CA PRO A 32 3.82 1.59 -13.91
C PRO A 32 5.24 1.78 -13.37
N MET A 33 5.58 1.05 -12.31
CA MET A 33 6.88 1.15 -11.67
C MET A 33 7.78 0.01 -12.12
N SER A 34 9.00 0.33 -12.56
CA SER A 34 10.06 -0.67 -12.73
C SER A 34 10.63 -1.08 -11.38
N ALA A 35 11.20 -2.29 -11.29
CA ALA A 35 11.87 -2.77 -10.07
C ALA A 35 12.97 -1.83 -9.57
N ALA A 36 13.69 -1.16 -10.49
CA ALA A 36 14.73 -0.19 -10.16
C ALA A 36 14.17 1.12 -9.55
N ALA A 37 12.96 1.52 -9.94
CA ALA A 37 12.31 2.74 -9.48
C ALA A 37 11.45 2.53 -8.21
N LEU A 38 11.25 1.28 -7.78
CA LEU A 38 10.52 0.97 -6.56
C LEU A 38 11.35 1.30 -5.31
N PRO A 39 10.71 1.86 -4.26
CA PRO A 39 11.32 1.92 -2.94
C PRO A 39 11.72 0.53 -2.44
N LEU A 40 12.77 0.45 -1.64
CA LEU A 40 13.18 -0.81 -1.01
C LEU A 40 12.08 -1.39 -0.14
N LEU A 41 11.41 -0.53 0.62
CA LEU A 41 10.36 -0.92 1.55
C LEU A 41 9.11 -0.08 1.30
N LEU A 42 8.02 -0.79 1.10
CA LEU A 42 6.68 -0.23 1.11
C LEU A 42 5.97 -0.61 2.41
N VAL A 43 5.06 0.23 2.88
CA VAL A 43 4.34 0.02 4.14
C VAL A 43 2.84 -0.06 3.88
N HIS A 44 2.22 -1.06 4.50
CA HIS A 44 0.78 -1.17 4.63
C HIS A 44 0.36 -0.98 6.09
N GLY A 45 -0.57 -0.07 6.35
CA GLY A 45 -1.16 0.14 7.66
C GLY A 45 -2.46 -0.66 7.83
N THR A 46 -2.55 -1.42 8.91
CA THR A 46 -3.75 -2.21 9.26
C THR A 46 -4.05 -2.14 10.76
N TYR A 47 -5.07 -2.87 11.19
CA TYR A 47 -5.55 -2.96 12.57
C TYR A 47 -5.31 -4.36 13.14
N PHE A 48 -5.23 -4.49 14.47
CA PHE A 48 -5.00 -5.79 15.12
C PHE A 48 -6.05 -6.84 14.78
N ASN A 49 -7.31 -6.42 14.71
CA ASN A 49 -8.44 -7.29 14.39
C ASN A 49 -8.37 -7.92 12.98
N HIS A 50 -7.57 -7.36 12.06
CA HIS A 50 -7.39 -7.88 10.70
C HIS A 50 -6.11 -8.71 10.55
N TRP A 51 -5.19 -8.66 11.51
CA TRP A 51 -3.89 -9.33 11.41
C TRP A 51 -4.02 -10.83 11.15
N ASN A 52 -4.81 -11.53 11.99
CA ASN A 52 -5.00 -12.97 11.83
C ASN A 52 -5.60 -13.32 10.47
N ALA A 53 -6.57 -12.55 9.97
CA ALA A 53 -7.15 -12.78 8.66
C ALA A 53 -6.14 -12.58 7.52
N ILE A 54 -5.26 -11.57 7.61
CA ILE A 54 -4.18 -11.33 6.65
C ILE A 54 -3.24 -12.53 6.58
N VAL A 55 -2.77 -13.02 7.73
CA VAL A 55 -1.84 -14.16 7.78
C VAL A 55 -2.51 -15.45 7.32
N THR A 56 -3.71 -15.77 7.83
CA THR A 56 -4.43 -17.00 7.47
C THR A 56 -4.85 -17.04 6.01
N SER A 57 -5.18 -15.89 5.40
CA SER A 57 -5.52 -15.81 3.98
C SER A 57 -4.31 -15.79 3.03
N GLY A 58 -3.09 -15.85 3.59
CA GLY A 58 -1.84 -15.93 2.86
C GLY A 58 -1.23 -14.58 2.46
N GLY A 59 -1.81 -13.44 2.86
CA GLY A 59 -1.23 -12.12 2.57
C GLY A 59 -2.23 -10.97 2.53
N LEU A 60 -1.79 -9.83 2.02
CA LEU A 60 -2.63 -8.66 1.81
C LEU A 60 -3.52 -8.85 0.59
N ARG A 61 -4.76 -8.34 0.66
CA ARG A 61 -5.73 -8.36 -0.44
C ARG A 61 -6.28 -6.97 -0.68
N PRO A 62 -6.73 -6.65 -1.92
CA PRO A 62 -7.41 -5.39 -2.21
C PRO A 62 -8.70 -5.16 -1.40
N MET A 63 -9.30 -6.24 -0.90
CA MET A 63 -10.61 -6.25 -0.23
C MET A 63 -11.70 -5.67 -1.16
N GLY A 64 -12.50 -4.70 -0.69
CA GLY A 64 -13.50 -4.01 -1.53
C GLY A 64 -12.92 -2.97 -2.49
N ARG A 65 -11.59 -2.93 -2.67
CA ARG A 65 -10.90 -2.03 -3.61
C ARG A 65 -10.30 -2.83 -4.75
N GLN A 66 -9.85 -2.14 -5.79
CA GLN A 66 -9.15 -2.78 -6.92
C GLN A 66 -7.69 -3.14 -6.61
N HIS A 67 -7.03 -2.37 -5.73
CA HIS A 67 -5.62 -2.55 -5.40
C HIS A 67 -5.34 -2.44 -3.91
N ILE A 68 -4.30 -3.13 -3.47
CA ILE A 68 -3.64 -2.95 -2.18
C ILE A 68 -2.92 -1.61 -2.21
N HIS A 69 -3.17 -0.77 -1.22
CA HIS A 69 -2.57 0.56 -1.11
C HIS A 69 -1.38 0.52 -0.17
N LEU A 70 -0.28 1.07 -0.62
CA LEU A 70 1.03 1.05 0.01
C LEU A 70 1.65 2.45 -0.03
N VAL A 71 2.54 2.72 0.91
CA VAL A 71 3.30 3.98 0.95
C VAL A 71 4.78 3.69 1.07
N ASP A 72 5.62 4.65 0.68
CA ASP A 72 7.06 4.55 0.94
C ASP A 72 7.34 4.50 2.45
N ALA A 73 8.22 3.61 2.90
CA ALA A 73 8.62 3.53 4.30
C ALA A 73 9.21 4.84 4.84
N THR A 74 9.88 5.63 3.99
CA THR A 74 10.39 6.97 4.37
C THR A 74 9.28 7.91 4.81
N ALA A 75 8.05 7.73 4.31
CA ALA A 75 6.92 8.54 4.76
C ALA A 75 6.59 8.29 6.23
N THR A 76 6.81 7.08 6.76
CA THR A 76 6.55 6.79 8.19
C THR A 76 7.43 7.60 9.15
N LEU A 77 8.53 8.21 8.66
CA LEU A 77 9.42 9.05 9.45
C LEU A 77 8.89 10.47 9.66
N THR A 78 7.99 10.96 8.80
CA THR A 78 7.54 12.36 8.82
C THR A 78 6.23 12.58 9.57
N GLY A 79 5.61 11.53 10.11
CA GLY A 79 4.39 11.59 10.93
C GLY A 79 3.10 11.97 10.20
N VAL A 80 3.19 12.50 8.96
CA VAL A 80 2.05 12.83 8.11
C VAL A 80 2.19 12.08 6.79
N VAL A 81 1.51 10.94 6.71
CA VAL A 81 1.60 10.05 5.55
C VAL A 81 0.30 10.06 4.77
N SER A 82 0.32 10.71 3.61
CA SER A 82 -0.76 10.53 2.63
C SER A 82 -0.83 9.06 2.23
N GLY A 83 -1.93 8.38 2.55
CA GLY A 83 -2.16 6.98 2.20
C GLY A 83 -2.18 6.00 3.38
N LEU A 84 -1.64 6.37 4.55
CA LEU A 84 -1.84 5.59 5.78
C LEU A 84 -2.94 6.22 6.64
N ARG A 85 -3.76 5.36 7.23
CA ARG A 85 -4.74 5.82 8.23
C ARG A 85 -3.99 6.19 9.50
N LYS A 86 -4.26 7.39 10.03
CA LYS A 86 -3.72 7.82 11.34
C LYS A 86 -4.06 6.87 12.49
N SER A 87 -5.15 6.11 12.35
CA SER A 87 -5.60 5.13 13.34
C SER A 87 -5.03 3.73 13.14
N ALA A 88 -4.17 3.50 12.14
CA ALA A 88 -3.53 2.19 11.94
C ALA A 88 -2.71 1.79 13.19
N GLU A 89 -2.76 0.51 13.53
CA GLU A 89 -2.17 -0.06 14.74
C GLU A 89 -0.98 -0.97 14.43
N ILE A 90 -0.95 -1.51 13.21
CA ILE A 90 0.12 -2.36 12.71
C ILE A 90 0.65 -1.79 11.40
N TYR A 91 1.97 -1.70 11.27
CA TYR A 91 2.66 -1.48 10.00
C TYR A 91 3.30 -2.76 9.51
N ILE A 92 2.94 -3.16 8.29
CA ILE A 92 3.54 -4.28 7.57
C ILE A 92 4.49 -3.70 6.54
N TYR A 93 5.77 -3.97 6.69
CA TYR A 93 6.82 -3.58 5.75
C TYR A 93 6.98 -4.66 4.70
N ILE A 94 7.03 -4.26 3.44
CA ILE A 94 6.99 -5.13 2.28
C ILE A 94 8.23 -4.89 1.45
N ASP A 95 8.91 -5.97 1.10
CA ASP A 95 10.01 -5.99 0.14
C ASP A 95 9.45 -5.89 -1.29
N ALA A 96 9.33 -4.66 -1.77
CA ALA A 96 8.72 -4.39 -3.08
C ALA A 96 9.60 -4.87 -4.24
N LYS A 97 10.93 -4.93 -4.04
CA LYS A 97 11.86 -5.43 -5.06
C LYS A 97 11.71 -6.93 -5.23
N LYS A 98 11.70 -7.68 -4.12
CA LYS A 98 11.44 -9.13 -4.15
C LYS A 98 10.09 -9.45 -4.80
N ALA A 99 9.05 -8.67 -4.48
CA ALA A 99 7.74 -8.83 -5.11
C ALA A 99 7.78 -8.55 -6.62
N ALA A 100 8.49 -7.51 -7.05
CA ALA A 100 8.63 -7.17 -8.47
C ALA A 100 9.46 -8.21 -9.26
N GLU A 101 10.47 -8.81 -8.65
CA GLU A 101 11.24 -9.95 -9.20
C GLU A 101 10.34 -11.16 -9.46
N ASP A 102 9.36 -11.40 -8.60
CA ASP A 102 8.31 -12.41 -8.77
C ASP A 102 7.16 -11.96 -9.70
N HIS A 103 7.41 -10.95 -10.54
CA HIS A 103 6.49 -10.38 -11.53
C HIS A 103 5.22 -9.73 -10.96
N ILE A 104 5.23 -9.29 -9.70
CA ILE A 104 4.13 -8.50 -9.14
C ILE A 104 4.23 -7.06 -9.66
N VAL A 105 3.16 -6.60 -10.31
CA VAL A 105 3.10 -5.25 -10.86
C VAL A 105 2.77 -4.24 -9.76
N PHE A 106 3.54 -3.16 -9.73
CA PHE A 106 3.28 -1.99 -8.91
C PHE A 106 3.01 -0.77 -9.79
N LEU A 107 2.07 0.04 -9.35
CA LEU A 107 1.69 1.31 -9.93
C LEU A 107 1.94 2.42 -8.91
N ARG A 108 2.29 3.62 -9.37
CA ARG A 108 2.39 4.82 -8.52
C ARG A 108 1.33 5.83 -8.93
N SER A 109 0.59 6.31 -7.95
CA SER A 109 -0.38 7.39 -8.11
C SER A 109 0.30 8.77 -8.05
N ALA A 110 -0.40 9.81 -8.52
CA ALA A 110 0.06 11.19 -8.45
C ALA A 110 0.35 11.70 -7.02
N ASN A 111 -0.28 11.10 -5.98
CA ASN A 111 -0.04 11.47 -4.59
C ASN A 111 0.98 10.55 -3.89
N ASN A 112 1.88 9.92 -4.64
CA ASN A 112 2.95 9.06 -4.12
C ASN A 112 2.47 7.83 -3.31
N VAL A 113 1.22 7.42 -3.51
CA VAL A 113 0.73 6.11 -3.04
C VAL A 113 1.08 5.07 -4.08
N TYR A 114 1.61 3.94 -3.63
CA TYR A 114 1.94 2.77 -4.44
C TYR A 114 0.78 1.78 -4.37
N LEU A 115 0.47 1.14 -5.49
CA LEU A 115 -0.65 0.23 -5.62
C LEU A 115 -0.24 -1.05 -6.31
N THR A 116 -0.80 -2.18 -5.86
CA THR A 116 -0.63 -3.47 -6.52
C THR A 116 -1.91 -4.28 -6.42
N ALA A 117 -2.22 -5.05 -7.47
CA ALA A 117 -3.27 -6.06 -7.40
C ALA A 117 -2.83 -7.31 -6.62
N GLY A 118 -1.52 -7.46 -6.37
CA GLY A 118 -0.93 -8.72 -5.96
C GLY A 118 -0.93 -9.75 -7.10
N LYS A 119 -0.43 -10.95 -6.80
CA LYS A 119 -0.54 -12.11 -7.67
C LYS A 119 -1.84 -12.84 -7.34
N ASP A 120 -2.70 -13.06 -8.33
CA ASP A 120 -4.03 -13.67 -8.13
C ASP A 120 -4.87 -12.97 -7.03
N GLY A 121 -4.72 -11.65 -6.92
CA GLY A 121 -5.43 -10.83 -5.92
C GLY A 121 -4.80 -10.83 -4.51
N VAL A 122 -3.62 -11.42 -4.34
CA VAL A 122 -2.93 -11.52 -3.05
C VAL A 122 -1.48 -11.05 -3.16
N LEU A 123 -1.06 -10.16 -2.25
CA LEU A 123 0.35 -9.89 -2.01
C LEU A 123 0.80 -10.75 -0.83
N GLY A 124 1.52 -11.83 -1.16
CA GLY A 124 1.80 -12.90 -0.22
C GLY A 124 2.69 -12.51 0.96
N THR A 125 2.57 -13.24 2.06
CA THR A 125 3.35 -13.01 3.29
C THR A 125 4.85 -13.21 3.10
N GLN A 126 5.29 -13.94 2.06
CA GLN A 126 6.71 -14.11 1.73
C GLN A 126 7.43 -12.81 1.34
N TYR A 127 6.68 -11.74 1.05
CA TYR A 127 7.20 -10.39 0.80
C TYR A 127 7.22 -9.52 2.06
N PHE A 128 6.71 -10.00 3.19
CA PHE A 128 6.70 -9.23 4.43
C PHE A 128 8.10 -9.24 5.03
N ARG A 129 8.69 -8.06 5.17
CA ARG A 129 10.03 -7.87 5.73
C ARG A 129 10.00 -7.76 7.25
N LYS A 130 9.07 -6.97 7.79
CA LYS A 130 8.84 -6.83 9.23
C LYS A 130 7.42 -6.35 9.52
N VAL A 131 6.95 -6.61 10.73
CA VAL A 131 5.64 -6.17 11.21
C VAL A 131 5.86 -5.46 12.55
N VAL A 132 5.30 -4.26 12.67
CA VAL A 132 5.53 -3.39 13.84
C VAL A 132 4.19 -2.96 14.42
N ASP A 133 4.06 -3.11 15.73
CA ASP A 133 2.98 -2.49 16.52
C ASP A 133 3.31 -1.02 16.73
N VAL A 134 2.58 -0.14 16.03
CA VAL A 134 2.82 1.31 16.10
C VAL A 134 2.26 1.96 17.36
N LYS A 135 1.32 1.32 18.05
CA LYS A 135 0.77 1.83 19.32
C LYS A 135 1.70 1.53 20.49
N LYS A 136 2.37 0.37 20.50
CA LYS A 136 3.36 0.03 21.53
C LYS A 136 4.70 0.71 21.32
N SER A 137 5.14 0.92 20.08
CA SER A 137 6.41 1.62 19.82
C SER A 137 6.40 3.10 20.24
N ALA A 138 5.24 3.68 20.56
CA ALA A 138 5.13 5.01 21.18
C ALA A 138 5.45 5.00 22.70
N THR A 139 5.51 3.82 23.34
CA THR A 139 5.77 3.66 24.77
C THR A 139 7.13 2.98 24.96
N VAL A 140 8.17 3.79 25.12
CA VAL A 140 9.56 3.42 25.47
C VAL A 140 10.35 2.74 24.35
N GLY A 141 11.54 3.29 24.09
CA GLY A 141 12.45 2.88 23.02
C GLY A 141 12.76 1.39 23.04
N SER A 142 12.14 0.66 22.13
CA SER A 142 12.64 -0.57 21.53
C SER A 142 11.74 -0.83 20.33
N GLU A 143 12.31 -0.92 19.12
CA GLU A 143 11.59 -1.50 17.99
C GLU A 143 11.30 -2.96 18.35
N GLN A 144 10.17 -3.22 19.02
CA GLN A 144 9.73 -4.57 19.27
C GLN A 144 9.19 -5.11 17.94
N LEU A 145 10.10 -5.69 17.16
CA LEU A 145 9.79 -6.52 16.01
C LEU A 145 8.80 -7.58 16.48
N LEU A 146 7.58 -7.58 15.94
CA LEU A 146 6.82 -8.82 15.94
C LEU A 146 7.64 -9.75 15.05
N GLU A 147 8.37 -10.69 15.65
CA GLU A 147 9.18 -11.67 14.93
C GLU A 147 8.26 -12.45 14.00
N PHE A 148 8.21 -12.02 12.75
CA PHE A 148 7.60 -12.79 11.68
C PHE A 148 8.62 -13.87 11.31
N LYS A 149 8.42 -15.08 11.81
CA LYS A 149 9.06 -16.28 11.25
C LYS A 149 8.17 -16.74 10.09
N PRO A 150 8.58 -16.54 8.83
CA PRO A 150 7.89 -17.16 7.72
C PRO A 150 7.87 -18.67 7.95
N LEU A 151 6.72 -19.31 7.70
CA LEU A 151 6.58 -20.76 7.65
C LEU A 151 7.51 -21.34 6.57
#